data_AF-A0A2N1R2A4-F1
#
_entry.id   AF-A0A2N1R2A4-F1
#
_cell.length_a   1.000
_cell.length_b   1.000
_cell.length_c   1.000
_cell.angle_alpha   90.00
_cell.angle_beta   90.00
_cell.angle_gamma   90.00
#
_symmetry.space_group_name_H-M   'P 1'
#
loop_
_entity.id
_entity.type
_entity.pdbx_description
1 polymer ?
#
loop_
_entity_poly.entity_id
_entity_poly.type
_entity_poly.pdbx_seq_one_letter_code
_entity_poly.pdbx_strand_id
1 'polypeptide(L)'
;VAGDQIREMIECLLAGKVREASVIQRRLFPLYRVMGQGGRTNPVCLIKDAMRMLGYPAGYPRQPLLPGTEEEVANVRAMLIKVGALK
;
A
#
# COMPACT_ATOMS: atom_id res chain seq x y z
N VAL A 1 -7.34 -7.14 -3.22
CA VAL A 1 -7.19 -6.98 -1.75
C VAL A 1 -7.30 -5.52 -1.32
N ALA A 2 -6.27 -4.67 -1.49
CA ALA A 2 -6.35 -3.28 -1.02
C ALA A 2 -7.45 -2.48 -1.73
N GLY A 3 -7.60 -2.63 -3.05
CA GLY A 3 -8.66 -1.97 -3.83
C GLY A 3 -10.07 -2.33 -3.35
N ASP A 4 -10.31 -3.61 -3.04
CA ASP A 4 -11.61 -4.09 -2.54
C ASP A 4 -11.94 -3.47 -1.17
N GLN A 5 -10.96 -3.38 -0.28
CA GLN A 5 -11.11 -2.73 1.03
C GLN A 5 -11.36 -1.22 0.90
N ILE A 6 -10.71 -0.53 -0.03
CA ILE A 6 -10.97 0.89 -0.29
C ILE A 6 -12.40 1.08 -0.79
N ARG A 7 -12.86 0.21 -1.70
CA ARG A 7 -14.24 0.26 -2.21
C ARG A 7 -15.23 0.07 -1.06
N GLU A 8 -15.06 -0.95 -0.24
CA GLU A 8 -15.91 -1.20 0.93
C GLU A 8 -15.92 0.00 1.90
N MET A 9 -14.75 0.59 2.16
CA MET A 9 -14.61 1.79 2.98
C MET A 9 -15.41 2.98 2.43
N ILE A 10 -15.36 3.20 1.11
CA ILE A 10 -16.12 4.25 0.43
C ILE A 10 -17.63 3.97 0.53
N GLU A 11 -18.06 2.73 0.26
CA GLU A 11 -19.46 2.31 0.35
C GLU A 11 -20.01 2.49 1.78
N CYS A 12 -19.25 2.11 2.82
CA CYS A 12 -19.60 2.38 4.22
C CYS A 12 -19.78 3.87 4.49
N LEU A 13 -18.84 4.70 4.03
CA LEU A 13 -18.90 6.15 4.25
C LEU A 13 -20.13 6.77 3.57
N LEU A 14 -20.41 6.40 2.32
CA LEU A 14 -21.58 6.86 1.56
C LEU A 14 -22.91 6.42 2.19
N ALA A 15 -22.92 5.28 2.89
CA ALA A 15 -24.07 4.79 3.63
C ALA A 15 -24.22 5.41 5.04
N GLY A 16 -23.38 6.39 5.41
CA GLY A 16 -23.37 6.99 6.75
C GLY A 16 -22.73 6.12 7.85
N LYS A 17 -22.14 4.98 7.48
CA LYS A 17 -21.46 4.03 8.39
C LYS A 17 -20.01 4.47 8.64
N VAL A 18 -19.86 5.64 9.27
CA VAL A 18 -18.55 6.30 9.48
C VAL A 18 -17.62 5.46 10.36
N ARG A 19 -18.16 4.76 11.37
CA ARG A 19 -17.36 3.92 12.28
C ARG A 19 -16.73 2.75 11.53
N GLU A 20 -17.50 2.05 10.72
CA GLU A 20 -17.09 0.92 9.89
C GLU A 20 -16.03 1.35 8.87
N ALA A 21 -16.27 2.47 8.17
CA ALA A 21 -15.29 3.05 7.25
C ALA A 21 -13.96 3.36 7.98
N SER A 22 -14.02 3.91 9.19
CA SER A 22 -12.81 4.23 9.97
C SER A 22 -12.01 2.99 10.40
N VAL A 23 -12.68 1.85 10.62
CA VAL A 23 -12.00 0.58 10.93
C VAL A 23 -11.19 0.10 9.73
N ILE A 24 -11.78 0.16 8.53
CA ILE A 24 -11.10 -0.23 7.29
C ILE A 24 -9.94 0.73 6.99
N GLN A 25 -10.15 2.04 7.15
CA GLN A 25 -9.10 3.05 6.99
C GLN A 25 -7.90 2.76 7.89
N ARG A 26 -8.12 2.48 9.18
CA ARG A 26 -7.05 2.18 10.14
C ARG A 26 -6.31 0.88 9.83
N ARG A 27 -7.01 -0.11 9.26
CA ARG A 27 -6.39 -1.35 8.79
C ARG A 27 -5.45 -1.09 7.60
N LEU A 28 -5.85 -0.23 6.67
CA LEU A 28 -5.06 0.13 5.49
C LEU A 28 -3.93 1.13 5.79
N PHE A 29 -4.07 1.95 6.82
CA PHE A 29 -3.14 3.04 7.12
C PHE A 29 -1.67 2.60 7.25
N PRO A 30 -1.31 1.51 7.95
CA PRO A 30 0.08 1.04 8.01
C PRO A 30 0.68 0.69 6.64
N LEU A 31 -0.14 0.16 5.71
CA LEU A 31 0.28 -0.14 4.35
C LEU A 31 0.68 1.15 3.62
N TYR A 32 -0.10 2.22 3.72
CA TYR A 32 0.26 3.48 3.06
C TYR A 32 1.42 4.21 3.73
N ARG A 33 1.56 4.09 5.06
CA ARG A 33 2.68 4.69 5.78
C ARG A 33 4.01 4.08 5.39
N VAL A 34 4.09 2.75 5.23
CA VAL A 34 5.35 2.11 4.80
C VAL A 34 5.73 2.49 3.37
N MET A 35 4.76 2.75 2.49
CA MET A 35 5.03 3.15 1.10
C MET A 35 5.63 4.57 0.97
N GLY A 36 5.53 5.39 2.02
CA GLY A 36 6.11 6.74 2.10
C GLY A 36 7.31 6.85 3.04
N GLN A 37 7.94 5.74 3.41
CA GLN A 37 9.15 5.73 4.24
C GLN A 37 10.35 6.39 3.54
N GLY A 38 11.45 6.62 4.26
CA GLY A 38 12.71 7.10 3.66
C GLY A 38 12.67 8.52 3.10
N GLY A 39 11.71 9.35 3.52
CA GLY A 39 11.56 10.73 3.01
C GLY A 39 10.96 10.80 1.60
N ARG A 40 10.39 9.70 1.09
CA ARG A 40 9.77 9.67 -0.24
C ARG A 40 8.48 10.48 -0.28
N THR A 41 8.44 11.48 -1.15
CA THR A 41 7.22 12.29 -1.39
C THR A 41 6.15 11.52 -2.16
N ASN A 42 6.57 10.56 -3.00
CA ASN A 42 5.65 9.78 -3.84
C ASN A 42 5.75 8.27 -3.54
N PRO A 43 4.65 7.64 -3.06
CA PRO A 43 4.64 6.22 -2.72
C PRO A 43 4.70 5.29 -3.93
N VAL A 44 4.55 5.82 -5.16
CA VAL A 44 4.56 5.01 -6.39
C VAL A 44 5.81 4.13 -6.51
N CYS A 45 6.95 4.56 -5.94
CA CYS A 45 8.19 3.80 -5.96
C CYS A 45 8.01 2.44 -5.29
N LEU A 46 7.56 2.46 -4.03
CA LEU A 46 7.38 1.26 -3.22
C LEU A 46 6.11 0.49 -3.58
N ILE A 47 5.09 1.17 -4.13
CA ILE A 47 3.92 0.49 -4.70
C ILE A 47 4.34 -0.37 -5.90
N LYS A 48 5.20 0.13 -6.79
CA LYS A 48 5.72 -0.69 -7.90
C LYS A 48 6.50 -1.88 -7.40
N ASP A 49 7.32 -1.72 -6.35
CA ASP A 49 8.02 -2.84 -5.72
C ASP A 49 7.05 -3.89 -5.16
N ALA A 50 6.01 -3.45 -4.44
CA ALA A 50 4.94 -4.32 -3.94
C ALA A 50 4.22 -5.05 -5.08
N MET A 51 3.87 -4.35 -6.15
CA MET A 51 3.21 -4.93 -7.32
C MET A 51 4.08 -6.02 -7.96
N ARG A 52 5.39 -5.79 -8.11
CA ARG A 52 6.32 -6.81 -8.61
C ARG A 52 6.38 -8.03 -7.69
N MET A 53 6.39 -7.85 -6.36
CA MET A 53 6.35 -8.96 -5.40
C MET A 53 5.07 -9.80 -5.51
N LEU A 54 3.96 -9.15 -5.87
CA LEU A 54 2.66 -9.79 -6.09
C LEU A 54 2.51 -10.38 -7.51
N GLY A 55 3.56 -10.34 -8.33
CA GLY A 55 3.57 -10.91 -9.69
C GLY A 55 3.03 -9.98 -10.79
N TYR A 56 2.74 -8.71 -10.49
CA TYR A 56 2.30 -7.75 -11.50
C TYR A 56 3.50 -7.17 -12.29
N PRO A 57 3.35 -6.92 -13.60
CA PRO A 57 4.40 -6.34 -14.44
C PRO A 57 4.52 -4.82 -14.27
N ALA A 58 4.89 -4.34 -13.08
CA ALA A 58 4.90 -2.89 -12.76
C ALA A 58 6.17 -2.13 -13.22
N GLY A 59 7.21 -2.86 -13.63
CA GLY A 59 8.52 -2.30 -13.98
C GLY A 59 9.13 -1.46 -12.85
N TYR A 60 10.10 -0.62 -13.20
CA TYR A 60 10.72 0.32 -12.26
C TYR A 60 10.13 1.73 -12.40
N PRO A 61 10.24 2.57 -11.36
CA PRO A 61 9.99 4.01 -11.49
C PRO A 61 10.93 4.63 -12.54
N ARG A 62 10.44 5.65 -13.25
CA ARG A 62 11.28 6.48 -14.10
C ARG A 62 11.84 7.62 -13.27
N GLN A 63 13.03 8.10 -13.63
CA GLN A 63 13.61 9.30 -13.02
C GLN A 63 12.65 10.50 -13.12
N PRO A 64 12.64 11.41 -12.11
CA PRO A 64 13.57 11.50 -10.98
C PRO A 64 13.29 10.53 -9.82
N LEU A 65 12.26 9.68 -9.93
CA LEU A 65 11.93 8.70 -8.91
C LEU A 65 12.85 7.48 -9.02
N LEU A 66 13.32 7.01 -7.87
CA LEU A 66 14.22 5.85 -7.77
C LEU A 66 13.49 4.64 -7.19
N PRO A 67 13.88 3.40 -7.55
CA PRO A 67 13.41 2.19 -6.89
C PRO A 67 13.62 2.22 -5.37
N GLY A 68 12.88 1.39 -4.62
CA GLY A 68 13.15 1.18 -3.19
C GLY A 68 14.56 0.66 -2.92
N THR A 69 15.16 1.08 -1.81
CA THR A 69 16.37 0.42 -1.28
C THR A 69 16.01 -0.99 -0.78
N GLU A 70 17.01 -1.84 -0.56
CA GLU A 70 16.79 -3.19 -0.05
C GLU A 70 16.02 -3.20 1.28
N GLU A 71 16.34 -2.27 2.18
CA GLU A 71 15.65 -2.07 3.45
C GLU A 71 14.19 -1.66 3.26
N GLU A 72 13.93 -0.67 2.40
CA GLU A 72 12.57 -0.20 2.13
C GLU A 72 11.70 -1.30 1.53
N VAL A 73 12.27 -2.07 0.61
CA VAL A 73 11.63 -3.21 -0.06
C VAL A 73 11.36 -4.33 0.96
N ALA A 74 12.27 -4.60 1.90
CA ALA A 74 12.05 -5.56 2.98
C ALA A 74 10.89 -5.12 3.90
N ASN A 75 10.84 -3.83 4.27
CA ASN A 75 9.76 -3.27 5.07
C ASN A 75 8.39 -3.38 4.36
N VAL A 76 8.36 -3.12 3.05
CA VAL A 76 7.16 -3.31 2.23
C VAL A 76 6.71 -4.77 2.24
N ARG A 77 7.62 -5.72 2.02
CA ARG A 77 7.32 -7.16 2.06
C ARG A 77 6.70 -7.57 3.39
N ALA A 78 7.32 -7.18 4.51
CA ALA A 78 6.81 -7.48 5.84
C ALA A 78 5.39 -6.92 6.05
N MET A 79 5.12 -5.71 5.53
CA MET A 79 3.79 -5.12 5.60
C MET A 79 2.77 -5.85 4.74
N LEU A 80 3.14 -6.29 3.53
CA LEU A 80 2.25 -7.07 2.66
C LEU A 80 1.84 -8.40 3.30
N ILE A 81 2.75 -9.06 4.01
CA ILE A 81 2.45 -10.27 4.80
C ILE A 81 1.50 -9.92 5.95
N LYS A 82 1.80 -8.86 6.71
CA LYS A 82 0.97 -8.42 7.84
C LYS A 82 -0.47 -8.11 7.46
N VAL A 83 -0.70 -7.56 6.26
CA VAL A 83 -2.05 -7.26 5.74
C VAL A 83 -2.67 -8.41 4.93
N GLY A 84 -1.98 -9.55 4.82
CA GLY A 84 -2.45 -10.74 4.10
C GLY A 84 -2.47 -10.61 2.58
N ALA A 85 -1.76 -9.64 2.00
CA ALA A 85 -1.63 -9.47 0.56
C ALA A 85 -0.57 -10.41 -0.05
N LEU A 86 0.46 -10.76 0.73
CA LEU A 86 1.51 -11.71 0.37
C LEU A 86 1.51 -12.87 1.37
N LYS A 87 1.74 -14.09 0.88
CA LYS A 87 1.88 -15.30 1.73
C LYS A 87 3.31 -15.47 2.21
#